data_AF-A0A957VX80-F1
#
_entry.id   AF-A0A957VX80-F1
#
_cell.length_a   1.000
_cell.length_b   1.000
_cell.length_c   1.000
_cell.angle_alpha   90.00
_cell.angle_beta   90.00
_cell.angle_gamma   90.00
#
_symmetry.space_group_name_H-M   'P 1'
#
loop_
_entity.id
_entity.type
_entity.pdbx_description
1 polymer ?
#
loop_
_entity_poly.entity_id
_entity_poly.type
_entity_poly.pdbx_seq_one_letter_code
_entity_poly.pdbx_strand_id
1 'polypeptide(L)'
;EYQRMQIDLVRRWTPNRPITHNYLGSNDDTSEIDYFDLAADLDFVSWDNYPQGSAGPHHVAFNHDMMRGFKQKPFWVMEQQPGVVNWHPYNRPVPPNLVRLWTYQGLGHGADAVIYFRWRAARYGQEQYHAGLLRQDGSLTGSYREVAHFLRDQAAIPPISRQPAKVAILIDYADWWALQIDPHQHDFSYLKVVTAIYQDLWAAGINVDVIRRSDPIEGYKVVIVPSPNLIDEDQTQHWQQFVAQGGRLMVTFRAFVKEQSNIWSDQPLPAGIDRLLGVRVEDYLGLPPDMRGAARNASGGLSFPYWRWAELLRPTTAQPLLFYNQFFWRDQIAATHHKVGQGVAVYVGCWFEHMLPQTIWEALGLDQLALPFTLPNDVEAIAIDFADGGEGLLLLNHNAEPKSIHLHRPVLSLLLNLPPTTFITLQPRDAAVLKYS
;
A
#
# COMPACT_ATOMS: atom_id res chain seq x y z
N GLU A 1 2.33 2.91 -26.70
CA GLU A 1 2.04 2.69 -28.14
C GLU A 1 2.44 1.29 -28.62
N TYR A 2 3.69 0.86 -28.45
CA TYR A 2 4.17 -0.45 -28.89
C TYR A 2 3.33 -1.63 -28.37
N GLN A 3 2.91 -1.59 -27.11
CA GLN A 3 1.99 -2.58 -26.53
C GLN A 3 0.66 -2.67 -27.32
N ARG A 4 0.02 -1.51 -27.58
CA ARG A 4 -1.26 -1.44 -28.28
C ARG A 4 -1.18 -1.99 -29.71
N MET A 5 -0.08 -1.73 -30.42
CA MET A 5 0.19 -2.36 -31.72
C MET A 5 0.14 -3.89 -31.65
N GLN A 6 0.74 -4.50 -30.62
CA GLN A 6 0.72 -5.95 -30.43
C GLN A 6 -0.67 -6.46 -30.03
N ILE A 7 -1.35 -5.76 -29.12
CA ILE A 7 -2.72 -6.09 -28.70
C ILE A 7 -3.64 -6.11 -29.92
N ASP A 8 -3.62 -5.07 -30.75
CA ASP A 8 -4.44 -4.97 -31.96
C ASP A 8 -4.19 -6.12 -32.93
N LEU A 9 -2.92 -6.53 -33.09
CA LEU A 9 -2.55 -7.66 -33.94
C LEU A 9 -3.10 -8.99 -33.39
N VAL A 10 -2.94 -9.23 -32.09
CA VAL A 10 -3.44 -10.46 -31.43
C VAL A 10 -4.96 -10.51 -31.47
N ARG A 11 -5.64 -9.40 -31.19
CA ARG A 11 -7.11 -9.29 -31.21
C ARG A 11 -7.74 -9.62 -32.56
N ARG A 12 -7.07 -9.31 -33.67
CA ARG A 12 -7.56 -9.67 -35.01
C ARG A 12 -7.73 -11.18 -35.19
N TRP A 13 -6.89 -11.99 -34.54
CA TRP A 13 -6.90 -13.45 -34.68
C TRP A 13 -7.59 -14.16 -33.51
N THR A 14 -7.58 -13.56 -32.32
CA THR A 14 -8.17 -14.15 -31.11
C THR A 14 -8.97 -13.11 -30.31
N PRO A 15 -10.12 -12.63 -30.82
CA PRO A 15 -10.86 -11.51 -30.21
C PRO A 15 -11.31 -11.80 -28.77
N ASN A 16 -11.62 -13.05 -28.44
CA ASN A 16 -12.17 -13.46 -27.15
C ASN A 16 -11.13 -14.00 -26.15
N ARG A 17 -9.84 -13.97 -26.46
CA ARG A 17 -8.79 -14.43 -25.52
C ARG A 17 -8.29 -13.27 -24.68
N PRO A 18 -8.14 -13.43 -23.36
CA PRO A 18 -7.65 -12.34 -22.53
C PRO A 18 -6.16 -12.08 -22.81
N ILE A 19 -5.75 -10.82 -22.76
CA ILE A 19 -4.40 -10.33 -23.03
C ILE A 19 -3.91 -9.54 -21.82
N THR A 20 -2.71 -9.87 -21.36
CA THR A 20 -2.00 -9.18 -20.29
C THR A 20 -0.52 -9.05 -20.65
N HIS A 21 0.22 -8.29 -19.86
CA HIS A 21 1.67 -8.28 -19.80
C HIS A 21 2.08 -8.23 -18.31
N ASN A 22 3.27 -8.70 -17.98
CA ASN A 22 3.78 -8.72 -16.62
C ASN A 22 4.46 -7.39 -16.27
N TYR A 23 4.00 -6.81 -15.17
CA TYR A 23 4.53 -5.58 -14.58
C TYR A 23 5.59 -5.92 -13.54
N LEU A 24 6.37 -4.91 -13.18
CA LEU A 24 7.27 -4.96 -12.04
C LEU A 24 6.62 -4.25 -10.85
N GLY A 25 6.86 -4.72 -9.62
CA GLY A 25 6.42 -4.01 -8.41
C GLY A 25 7.03 -2.60 -8.31
N SER A 26 6.51 -1.75 -7.45
CA SER A 26 7.05 -0.43 -7.16
C SER A 26 8.46 -0.50 -6.57
N ASN A 27 9.37 0.17 -7.23
CA ASN A 27 10.65 0.65 -6.73
C ASN A 27 11.00 1.95 -7.48
N ASP A 28 12.03 2.67 -7.02
CA ASP A 28 12.42 3.95 -7.64
C ASP A 28 12.78 3.79 -9.14
N ASP A 29 13.22 2.60 -9.58
CA ASP A 29 13.59 2.28 -10.98
C ASP A 29 12.38 1.91 -11.87
N THR A 30 11.21 1.63 -11.29
CA THR A 30 9.96 1.29 -12.02
C THR A 30 9.05 2.49 -12.24
N SER A 31 9.53 3.69 -11.88
CA SER A 31 8.84 4.95 -12.15
C SER A 31 8.87 5.34 -13.62
N GLU A 32 9.64 4.69 -14.50
CA GLU A 32 9.87 5.14 -15.88
C GLU A 32 8.62 5.17 -16.77
N ILE A 33 7.55 4.45 -16.42
CA ILE A 33 6.32 4.34 -17.21
C ILE A 33 5.10 4.45 -16.28
N ASP A 34 4.09 5.20 -16.70
CA ASP A 34 2.79 5.22 -16.03
C ASP A 34 2.07 3.87 -16.24
N TYR A 35 1.96 3.11 -15.16
CA TYR A 35 1.34 1.79 -15.19
C TYR A 35 -0.19 1.82 -15.24
N PHE A 36 -0.85 2.89 -14.81
CA PHE A 36 -2.29 3.05 -15.04
C PHE A 36 -2.57 3.17 -16.53
N ASP A 37 -1.80 4.01 -17.22
CA ASP A 37 -1.92 4.19 -18.67
C ASP A 37 -1.51 2.93 -19.44
N LEU A 38 -0.46 2.24 -19.01
CA LEU A 38 -0.06 0.96 -19.60
C LEU A 38 -1.16 -0.10 -19.43
N ALA A 39 -1.88 -0.09 -18.30
CA ALA A 39 -2.90 -1.09 -17.99
C ALA A 39 -4.21 -0.86 -18.75
N ALA A 40 -4.45 0.35 -19.28
CA ALA A 40 -5.71 0.73 -19.91
C ALA A 40 -6.16 -0.25 -21.00
N ASP A 41 -5.24 -0.62 -21.89
CA ASP A 41 -5.51 -1.49 -23.06
C ASP A 41 -5.51 -3.01 -22.74
N LEU A 42 -5.09 -3.42 -21.54
CA LEU A 42 -5.02 -4.84 -21.13
C LEU A 42 -6.36 -5.32 -20.54
N ASP A 43 -6.64 -6.63 -20.60
CA ASP A 43 -7.87 -7.18 -19.99
C ASP A 43 -7.78 -7.26 -18.47
N PHE A 44 -6.61 -7.65 -17.98
CA PHE A 44 -6.27 -7.77 -16.57
C PHE A 44 -4.79 -7.47 -16.36
N VAL A 45 -4.43 -7.09 -15.15
CA VAL A 45 -3.03 -6.80 -14.76
C VAL A 45 -2.37 -8.09 -14.32
N SER A 46 -1.08 -8.22 -14.62
CA SER A 46 -0.26 -9.28 -14.04
C SER A 46 1.10 -8.73 -13.64
N TRP A 47 1.80 -9.35 -12.68
CA TRP A 47 3.11 -8.86 -12.26
C TRP A 47 4.02 -9.93 -11.69
N ASP A 48 5.30 -9.57 -11.57
CA ASP A 48 6.36 -10.46 -11.11
C ASP A 48 6.76 -10.13 -9.66
N ASN A 49 6.41 -11.02 -8.74
CA ASN A 49 6.62 -10.89 -7.30
C ASN A 49 7.92 -11.58 -6.84
N TYR A 50 8.91 -10.76 -6.49
CA TYR A 50 10.20 -11.17 -5.92
C TYR A 50 10.48 -10.55 -4.53
N PRO A 51 9.87 -11.08 -3.45
CA PRO A 51 9.85 -10.42 -2.13
C PRO A 51 11.18 -10.20 -1.42
N GLN A 52 12.23 -11.01 -1.68
CA GLN A 52 13.47 -10.93 -0.89
C GLN A 52 14.29 -9.65 -1.10
N GLY A 53 13.93 -8.80 -2.07
CA GLY A 53 14.48 -7.45 -2.26
C GLY A 53 13.58 -6.32 -1.74
N SER A 54 12.41 -6.63 -1.18
CA SER A 54 11.45 -5.63 -0.69
C SER A 54 11.85 -5.05 0.67
N ALA A 55 11.28 -3.89 1.02
CA ALA A 55 11.48 -3.26 2.33
C ALA A 55 10.84 -4.05 3.51
N GLY A 56 10.00 -5.03 3.21
CA GLY A 56 9.28 -5.84 4.19
C GLY A 56 7.96 -6.39 3.63
N PRO A 57 7.22 -7.18 4.41
CA PRO A 57 5.96 -7.78 3.97
C PRO A 57 4.90 -6.75 3.58
N HIS A 58 4.86 -5.60 4.26
CA HIS A 58 3.97 -4.48 3.92
C HIS A 58 4.25 -3.92 2.51
N HIS A 59 5.49 -3.93 2.04
CA HIS A 59 5.84 -3.46 0.69
C HIS A 59 5.38 -4.45 -0.38
N VAL A 60 5.40 -5.75 -0.10
CA VAL A 60 4.85 -6.77 -1.00
C VAL A 60 3.32 -6.64 -1.07
N ALA A 61 2.66 -6.45 0.07
CA ALA A 61 1.23 -6.17 0.16
C ALA A 61 0.85 -4.91 -0.64
N PHE A 62 1.60 -3.82 -0.46
CA PHE A 62 1.43 -2.58 -1.22
C PHE A 62 1.52 -2.82 -2.74
N ASN A 63 2.49 -3.60 -3.18
CA ASN A 63 2.63 -3.96 -4.59
C ASN A 63 1.43 -4.73 -5.11
N HIS A 64 0.91 -5.71 -4.36
CA HIS A 64 -0.32 -6.39 -4.75
C HIS A 64 -1.51 -5.42 -4.86
N ASP A 65 -1.67 -4.51 -3.90
CA ASP A 65 -2.75 -3.51 -3.89
C ASP A 65 -2.61 -2.50 -5.05
N MET A 66 -1.38 -2.13 -5.41
CA MET A 66 -1.06 -1.30 -6.58
C MET A 66 -1.44 -2.00 -7.90
N MET A 67 -1.08 -3.28 -8.06
CA MET A 67 -1.43 -4.06 -9.26
C MET A 67 -2.92 -4.25 -9.43
N ARG A 68 -3.64 -4.52 -8.32
CA ARG A 68 -5.11 -4.53 -8.32
C ARG A 68 -5.66 -3.15 -8.71
N GLY A 69 -5.05 -2.10 -8.17
CA GLY A 69 -5.46 -0.71 -8.34
C GLY A 69 -5.48 -0.23 -9.79
N PHE A 70 -4.52 -0.64 -10.62
CA PHE A 70 -4.42 -0.20 -12.02
C PHE A 70 -5.65 -0.49 -12.89
N LYS A 71 -6.47 -1.48 -12.51
CA LYS A 71 -7.76 -1.74 -13.18
C LYS A 71 -8.96 -1.89 -12.24
N GLN A 72 -8.76 -1.72 -10.94
CA GLN A 72 -9.76 -1.99 -9.89
C GLN A 72 -10.40 -3.39 -10.06
N LYS A 73 -9.57 -4.39 -10.38
CA LYS A 73 -9.97 -5.78 -10.69
C LYS A 73 -8.95 -6.76 -10.14
N PRO A 74 -9.32 -8.04 -9.93
CA PRO A 74 -8.35 -9.08 -9.66
C PRO A 74 -7.21 -9.09 -10.68
N PHE A 75 -6.02 -9.48 -10.22
CA PHE A 75 -4.80 -9.51 -11.01
C PHE A 75 -4.15 -10.89 -10.92
N TRP A 76 -3.10 -11.12 -11.69
CA TRP A 76 -2.30 -12.35 -11.61
C TRP A 76 -0.91 -12.04 -11.07
N VAL A 77 -0.40 -12.87 -10.17
CA VAL A 77 1.05 -12.98 -9.99
C VAL A 77 1.55 -13.88 -11.12
N MET A 78 2.13 -13.29 -12.16
CA MET A 78 2.62 -14.02 -13.34
C MET A 78 3.92 -14.76 -13.04
N GLU A 79 4.76 -14.17 -12.20
CA GLU A 79 5.97 -14.81 -11.70
C GLU A 79 6.06 -14.64 -10.19
N GLN A 80 6.12 -15.74 -9.45
CA GLN A 80 6.36 -15.77 -8.02
C GLN A 80 7.71 -16.40 -7.75
N GLN A 81 8.53 -15.74 -6.93
CA GLN A 81 9.78 -16.28 -6.42
C GLN A 81 9.58 -17.67 -5.78
N PRO A 82 10.11 -18.78 -6.35
CA PRO A 82 9.89 -20.13 -5.83
C PRO A 82 11.07 -20.59 -4.96
N GLY A 83 12.02 -19.71 -4.65
CA GLY A 83 13.29 -20.07 -4.02
C GLY A 83 14.33 -18.98 -4.25
N VAL A 84 15.61 -19.36 -4.24
CA VAL A 84 16.70 -18.43 -4.52
C VAL A 84 16.61 -17.92 -5.97
N VAL A 85 16.84 -16.63 -6.17
CA VAL A 85 17.00 -16.01 -7.49
C VAL A 85 18.47 -16.03 -7.92
N ASN A 86 18.81 -15.46 -9.08
CA ASN A 86 20.18 -15.42 -9.60
C ASN A 86 20.75 -14.02 -9.81
N TRP A 87 19.92 -12.97 -9.74
CA TRP A 87 20.27 -11.61 -10.15
C TRP A 87 20.36 -10.60 -9.00
N HIS A 88 19.94 -10.95 -7.78
CA HIS A 88 20.17 -10.07 -6.63
C HIS A 88 21.68 -10.01 -6.31
N PRO A 89 22.19 -8.87 -5.79
CA PRO A 89 23.58 -8.76 -5.34
C PRO A 89 23.96 -9.86 -4.33
N TYR A 90 22.99 -10.26 -3.50
CA TYR A 90 23.10 -11.41 -2.60
C TYR A 90 21.82 -12.23 -2.69
N ASN A 91 21.88 -13.35 -3.40
CA ASN A 91 20.74 -14.26 -3.55
C ASN A 91 20.55 -15.08 -2.26
N ARG A 92 19.72 -14.57 -1.35
CA ARG A 92 19.52 -15.15 -0.01
C ARG A 92 18.77 -16.49 -0.11
N PRO A 93 19.06 -17.46 0.78
CA PRO A 93 18.22 -18.64 0.93
C PRO A 93 16.77 -18.25 1.28
N VAL A 94 15.79 -18.94 0.70
CA VAL A 94 14.37 -18.81 1.08
C VAL A 94 14.08 -19.78 2.22
N PRO A 95 13.72 -19.30 3.43
CA PRO A 95 13.35 -20.18 4.55
C PRO A 95 12.11 -21.01 4.25
N PRO A 96 11.93 -22.16 4.93
CA PRO A 96 10.72 -22.98 4.80
C PRO A 96 9.43 -22.19 5.06
N ASN A 97 8.37 -22.60 4.37
CA ASN A 97 7.00 -22.08 4.38
C ASN A 97 6.81 -20.68 3.75
N LEU A 98 7.89 -19.99 3.39
CA LEU A 98 7.78 -18.61 2.91
C LEU A 98 7.16 -18.52 1.52
N VAL A 99 7.35 -19.52 0.65
CA VAL A 99 6.71 -19.54 -0.67
C VAL A 99 5.20 -19.77 -0.53
N ARG A 100 4.78 -20.65 0.39
CA ARG A 100 3.36 -20.80 0.75
C ARG A 100 2.80 -19.50 1.32
N LEU A 101 3.52 -18.83 2.22
CA LEU A 101 3.09 -17.56 2.83
C LEU A 101 2.89 -16.46 1.77
N TRP A 102 3.84 -16.26 0.85
CA TRP A 102 3.71 -15.30 -0.25
C TRP A 102 2.56 -15.63 -1.19
N THR A 103 2.28 -16.93 -1.40
CA THR A 103 1.13 -17.37 -2.21
C THR A 103 -0.19 -16.98 -1.53
N TYR A 104 -0.30 -17.16 -0.21
CA TYR A 104 -1.45 -16.67 0.55
C TYR A 104 -1.56 -15.14 0.53
N GLN A 105 -0.44 -14.42 0.63
CA GLN A 105 -0.45 -12.96 0.57
C GLN A 105 -1.00 -12.48 -0.78
N GLY A 106 -0.53 -13.04 -1.89
CA GLY A 106 -1.08 -12.75 -3.21
C GLY A 106 -2.59 -13.00 -3.28
N LEU A 107 -3.05 -14.18 -2.84
CA LEU A 107 -4.48 -14.51 -2.79
C LEU A 107 -5.28 -13.51 -1.95
N GLY A 108 -4.81 -13.19 -0.75
CA GLY A 108 -5.47 -12.25 0.16
C GLY A 108 -5.62 -10.86 -0.42
N HIS A 109 -4.64 -10.39 -1.17
CA HIS A 109 -4.69 -9.09 -1.85
C HIS A 109 -5.43 -9.12 -3.19
N GLY A 110 -6.04 -10.25 -3.58
CA GLY A 110 -6.89 -10.36 -4.76
C GLY A 110 -6.20 -10.88 -6.02
N ALA A 111 -5.13 -11.66 -5.86
CA ALA A 111 -4.59 -12.43 -6.98
C ALA A 111 -5.51 -13.62 -7.30
N ASP A 112 -5.99 -13.69 -8.54
CA ASP A 112 -6.77 -14.84 -9.04
C ASP A 112 -5.88 -16.01 -9.49
N ALA A 113 -4.59 -15.73 -9.73
CA ALA A 113 -3.59 -16.74 -10.06
C ALA A 113 -2.23 -16.39 -9.46
N VAL A 114 -1.50 -17.42 -9.03
CA VAL A 114 -0.08 -17.34 -8.66
C VAL A 114 0.69 -18.35 -9.51
N ILE A 115 1.50 -17.82 -10.43
CA ILE A 115 2.30 -18.58 -11.39
C ILE A 115 3.76 -18.42 -10.99
N TYR A 116 4.54 -19.51 -11.04
CA TYR A 116 5.92 -19.51 -10.57
C TYR A 116 6.90 -19.46 -11.74
N PHE A 117 7.80 -18.48 -11.72
CA PHE A 117 9.04 -18.53 -12.49
C PHE A 117 10.07 -19.34 -11.69
N ARG A 118 10.29 -20.61 -11.96
CA ARG A 118 9.82 -21.40 -13.11
C ARG A 118 9.43 -22.81 -12.69
N TRP A 119 8.76 -23.55 -13.57
CA TRP A 119 8.42 -24.95 -13.31
C TRP A 119 9.66 -25.81 -12.98
N ARG A 120 10.69 -25.79 -13.84
CA ARG A 120 11.95 -26.53 -13.66
C ARG A 120 13.14 -25.60 -13.87
N ALA A 121 14.08 -25.62 -12.92
CA ALA A 121 15.31 -24.84 -13.00
C ALA A 121 16.07 -25.14 -14.30
N ALA A 122 16.61 -24.08 -14.92
CA ALA A 122 17.27 -24.19 -16.22
C ALA A 122 18.59 -24.96 -16.14
N ARG A 123 18.91 -25.71 -17.20
CA ARG A 123 20.19 -26.43 -17.33
C ARG A 123 21.26 -25.62 -18.08
N TYR A 124 20.88 -24.57 -18.78
CA TYR A 124 21.73 -23.70 -19.60
C TYR A 124 21.14 -22.28 -19.63
N GLY A 125 21.97 -21.29 -19.98
CA GLY A 125 21.60 -19.88 -20.05
C GLY A 125 21.92 -19.09 -18.77
N GLN A 126 21.54 -17.82 -18.75
CA GLN A 126 21.90 -16.87 -17.69
C GLN A 126 21.31 -17.22 -16.31
N GLU A 127 20.18 -17.93 -16.27
CA GLU A 127 19.39 -18.14 -15.05
C GLU A 127 19.45 -19.59 -14.54
N GLN A 128 20.56 -20.30 -14.81
CA GLN A 128 20.77 -21.69 -14.34
C GLN A 128 20.68 -21.85 -12.81
N TYR A 129 20.97 -20.78 -12.06
CA TYR A 129 20.91 -20.75 -10.60
C TYR A 129 19.58 -20.23 -10.05
N HIS A 130 18.67 -19.75 -10.89
CA HIS A 130 17.33 -19.37 -10.46
C HIS A 130 16.54 -20.65 -10.11
N ALA A 131 15.96 -20.67 -8.92
CA ALA A 131 15.17 -21.81 -8.47
C ALA A 131 13.95 -22.04 -9.38
N GLY A 132 13.55 -23.31 -9.50
CA GLY A 132 12.22 -23.69 -9.96
C GLY A 132 11.51 -24.54 -8.91
N LEU A 133 10.28 -24.94 -9.19
CA LEU A 133 9.58 -25.95 -8.38
C LEU A 133 10.24 -27.34 -8.52
N LEU A 134 10.91 -27.58 -9.64
CA LEU A 134 11.78 -28.72 -9.85
C LEU A 134 13.24 -28.27 -9.99
N ARG A 135 14.17 -29.08 -9.49
CA ARG A 135 15.61 -28.90 -9.73
C ARG A 135 15.97 -29.20 -11.18
N GLN A 136 17.22 -28.91 -11.55
CA GLN A 136 17.76 -29.18 -12.88
C GLN A 136 17.65 -30.67 -13.25
N ASP A 137 17.77 -31.59 -12.29
CA ASP A 137 17.61 -33.05 -12.50
C ASP A 137 16.14 -33.52 -12.52
N GLY A 138 15.17 -32.65 -12.20
CA GLY A 138 13.74 -32.95 -12.15
C GLY A 138 13.22 -33.35 -10.77
N SER A 139 14.07 -33.42 -9.75
CA SER A 139 13.64 -33.70 -8.37
C SER A 139 12.88 -32.51 -7.74
N LEU A 140 11.98 -32.80 -6.80
CA LEU A 140 11.09 -31.81 -6.17
C LEU A 140 11.84 -30.89 -5.18
N THR A 141 11.58 -29.59 -5.24
CA THR A 141 12.12 -28.61 -4.28
C THR A 141 11.27 -28.51 -3.01
N GLY A 142 11.74 -27.74 -2.02
CA GLY A 142 10.94 -27.39 -0.84
C GLY A 142 9.69 -26.60 -1.24
N SER A 143 9.84 -25.63 -2.14
CA SER A 143 8.74 -24.83 -2.65
C SER A 143 7.67 -25.64 -3.36
N TYR A 144 8.01 -26.68 -4.13
CA TYR A 144 6.99 -27.59 -4.67
C TYR A 144 6.11 -28.19 -3.56
N ARG A 145 6.71 -28.63 -2.46
CA ARG A 145 5.97 -29.23 -1.33
C ARG A 145 5.12 -28.19 -0.62
N GLU A 146 5.59 -26.95 -0.51
CA GLU A 146 4.86 -25.82 0.04
C GLU A 146 3.65 -25.42 -0.82
N VAL A 147 3.80 -25.36 -2.15
CA VAL A 147 2.70 -25.10 -3.07
C VAL A 147 1.68 -26.24 -3.03
N ALA A 148 2.14 -27.49 -3.00
CA ALA A 148 1.24 -28.63 -2.82
C ALA A 148 0.51 -28.61 -1.46
N HIS A 149 1.13 -28.04 -0.42
CA HIS A 149 0.49 -27.82 0.88
C HIS A 149 -0.59 -26.74 0.78
N PHE A 150 -0.28 -25.58 0.21
CA PHE A 150 -1.26 -24.52 -0.07
C PHE A 150 -2.48 -25.04 -0.83
N LEU A 151 -2.29 -25.84 -1.89
CA LEU A 151 -3.40 -26.38 -2.66
C LEU A 151 -4.30 -27.33 -1.85
N ARG A 152 -3.74 -28.11 -0.91
CA ARG A 152 -4.53 -28.95 0.00
C ARG A 152 -5.33 -28.10 0.98
N ASP A 153 -4.71 -27.06 1.53
CA ASP A 153 -5.38 -26.13 2.45
C ASP A 153 -6.55 -25.43 1.77
N GLN A 154 -6.33 -24.89 0.55
CA GLN A 154 -7.37 -24.22 -0.22
C GLN A 154 -8.53 -25.15 -0.59
N ALA A 155 -8.26 -26.43 -0.87
CA ALA A 155 -9.31 -27.41 -1.13
C ALA A 155 -10.14 -27.76 0.12
N ALA A 156 -9.65 -27.45 1.32
CA ALA A 156 -10.30 -27.75 2.60
C ALA A 156 -11.18 -26.60 3.13
N ILE A 157 -11.16 -25.43 2.48
CA ILE A 157 -11.91 -24.25 2.91
C ILE A 157 -12.83 -23.74 1.79
N PRO A 158 -13.91 -23.02 2.11
CA PRO A 158 -14.68 -22.30 1.10
C PRO A 158 -13.79 -21.26 0.39
N PRO A 159 -14.01 -21.00 -0.91
CA PRO A 159 -13.30 -19.92 -1.60
C PRO A 159 -13.46 -18.60 -0.85
N ILE A 160 -12.36 -17.86 -0.74
CA ILE A 160 -12.31 -16.56 -0.06
C ILE A 160 -12.11 -15.45 -1.10
N SER A 161 -12.66 -14.27 -0.82
CA SER A 161 -12.40 -13.05 -1.60
C SER A 161 -12.09 -11.90 -0.65
N ARG A 162 -11.20 -11.00 -1.06
CA ARG A 162 -10.90 -9.79 -0.29
C ARG A 162 -12.13 -8.89 -0.15
N GLN A 163 -12.38 -8.37 1.05
CA GLN A 163 -13.43 -7.37 1.27
C GLN A 163 -13.10 -6.04 0.56
N PRO A 164 -14.10 -5.32 0.03
CA PRO A 164 -13.90 -3.98 -0.55
C PRO A 164 -13.25 -3.01 0.44
N ALA A 165 -12.23 -2.28 0.01
CA ALA A 165 -11.56 -1.30 0.84
C ALA A 165 -12.48 -0.12 1.19
N LYS A 166 -12.26 0.46 2.38
CA LYS A 166 -12.88 1.73 2.80
C LYS A 166 -11.88 2.88 2.85
N VAL A 167 -10.61 2.60 2.60
CA VAL A 167 -9.53 3.56 2.52
C VAL A 167 -8.88 3.47 1.15
N ALA A 168 -8.65 4.61 0.51
CA ALA A 168 -7.88 4.69 -0.72
C ALA A 168 -6.63 5.54 -0.53
N ILE A 169 -5.53 5.14 -1.18
CA ILE A 169 -4.33 5.97 -1.36
C ILE A 169 -4.24 6.32 -2.84
N LEU A 170 -4.19 7.62 -3.12
CA LEU A 170 -4.01 8.13 -4.47
C LEU A 170 -2.53 8.13 -4.84
N ILE A 171 -2.20 7.53 -5.98
CA ILE A 171 -0.89 7.61 -6.62
C ILE A 171 -1.05 8.27 -7.98
N ASP A 172 -0.18 9.24 -8.25
CA ASP A 172 -0.12 9.92 -9.53
C ASP A 172 1.32 9.92 -10.06
N TYR A 173 1.50 9.41 -11.27
CA TYR A 173 2.83 9.31 -11.88
C TYR A 173 3.39 10.67 -12.25
N ALA A 174 2.56 11.66 -12.62
CA ALA A 174 3.04 12.99 -12.94
C ALA A 174 3.57 13.72 -11.68
N ASP A 175 2.89 13.57 -10.53
CA ASP A 175 3.41 14.02 -9.24
C ASP A 175 4.71 13.31 -8.88
N TRP A 176 4.75 11.97 -9.02
CA TRP A 176 5.95 11.19 -8.74
C TRP A 176 7.13 11.68 -9.58
N TRP A 177 6.96 11.83 -10.90
CA TRP A 177 8.00 12.34 -11.79
C TRP A 177 8.43 13.76 -11.44
N ALA A 178 7.50 14.67 -11.16
CA ALA A 178 7.82 16.04 -10.80
C ALA A 178 8.66 16.10 -9.50
N LEU A 179 8.31 15.27 -8.52
CA LEU A 179 9.01 15.16 -7.24
C LEU A 179 10.37 14.44 -7.36
N GLN A 180 10.51 13.51 -8.30
CA GLN A 180 11.75 12.79 -8.54
C GLN A 180 12.77 13.64 -9.31
N ILE A 181 12.30 14.43 -10.28
CA ILE A 181 13.14 15.38 -11.04
C ILE A 181 13.68 16.47 -10.11
N ASP A 182 12.86 16.94 -9.18
CA ASP A 182 13.21 18.00 -8.24
C ASP A 182 12.80 17.63 -6.80
N PRO A 183 13.61 16.78 -6.13
CA PRO A 183 13.29 16.32 -4.79
C PRO A 183 13.52 17.39 -3.72
N HIS A 184 14.28 18.46 -4.03
CA HIS A 184 14.79 19.50 -3.11
C HIS A 184 15.68 18.97 -1.97
N GLN A 185 15.27 17.90 -1.29
CA GLN A 185 15.99 17.21 -0.24
C GLN A 185 16.52 15.86 -0.76
N HIS A 186 17.81 15.58 -0.55
CA HIS A 186 18.47 14.35 -1.03
C HIS A 186 17.72 13.06 -0.64
N ASP A 187 17.19 13.01 0.59
CA ASP A 187 16.54 11.81 1.12
C ASP A 187 15.02 11.78 0.87
N PHE A 188 14.48 12.73 0.09
CA PHE A 188 13.08 12.73 -0.28
C PHE A 188 12.80 11.65 -1.32
N SER A 189 11.75 10.85 -1.10
CA SER A 189 11.24 9.89 -2.09
C SER A 189 9.73 9.80 -1.94
N TYR A 190 9.01 10.09 -3.01
CA TYR A 190 7.56 10.00 -3.07
C TYR A 190 7.06 8.61 -2.67
N LEU A 191 7.64 7.56 -3.26
CA LEU A 191 7.26 6.19 -2.97
C LEU A 191 7.47 5.83 -1.50
N LYS A 192 8.52 6.35 -0.84
CA LYS A 192 8.73 6.16 0.61
C LYS A 192 7.66 6.85 1.47
N VAL A 193 7.12 7.99 1.05
CA VAL A 193 5.98 8.63 1.75
C VAL A 193 4.73 7.77 1.60
N VAL A 194 4.41 7.35 0.37
CA VAL A 194 3.25 6.50 0.04
C VAL A 194 3.30 5.19 0.84
N THR A 195 4.44 4.49 0.78
CA THR A 195 4.62 3.18 1.44
C THR A 195 4.63 3.28 2.97
N ALA A 196 5.10 4.39 3.54
CA ALA A 196 5.00 4.63 4.99
C ALA A 196 3.54 4.80 5.44
N ILE A 197 2.73 5.54 4.67
CA ILE A 197 1.28 5.65 4.92
C ILE A 197 0.61 4.28 4.81
N TYR A 198 0.92 3.52 3.76
CA TYR A 198 0.39 2.18 3.56
C TYR A 198 0.78 1.24 4.71
N GLN A 199 2.03 1.31 5.18
CA GLN A 199 2.52 0.47 6.27
C GLN A 199 1.73 0.67 7.56
N ASP A 200 1.39 1.92 7.91
CA ASP A 200 0.59 2.22 9.11
C ASP A 200 -0.83 1.63 9.00
N LEU A 201 -1.46 1.69 7.81
CA LEU A 201 -2.78 1.08 7.56
C LEU A 201 -2.73 -0.45 7.57
N TRP A 202 -1.68 -1.01 6.95
CA TRP A 202 -1.42 -2.44 6.89
C TRP A 202 -1.23 -3.06 8.27
N ALA A 203 -0.49 -2.39 9.15
CA ALA A 203 -0.27 -2.83 10.54
C ALA A 203 -1.57 -2.88 11.37
N ALA A 204 -2.60 -2.14 10.96
CA ALA A 204 -3.91 -2.14 11.59
C ALA A 204 -4.93 -3.11 10.94
N GLY A 205 -4.53 -3.85 9.91
CA GLY A 205 -5.39 -4.79 9.17
C GLY A 205 -6.45 -4.11 8.30
N ILE A 206 -6.18 -2.88 7.84
CA ILE A 206 -7.11 -2.14 6.98
C ILE A 206 -6.85 -2.52 5.52
N ASN A 207 -7.89 -2.98 4.82
CA ASN A 207 -7.85 -3.14 3.36
C ASN A 207 -7.78 -1.75 2.70
N VAL A 208 -6.75 -1.53 1.87
CA VAL A 208 -6.50 -0.28 1.14
C VAL A 208 -6.64 -0.48 -0.37
N ASP A 209 -7.22 0.45 -1.10
CA ASP A 209 -7.10 0.47 -2.56
C ASP A 209 -6.11 1.55 -3.00
N VAL A 210 -5.30 1.23 -4.00
CA VAL A 210 -4.48 2.22 -4.71
C VAL A 210 -5.29 2.71 -5.90
N ILE A 211 -5.42 4.02 -6.05
CA ILE A 211 -6.20 4.66 -7.11
C ILE A 211 -5.38 5.75 -7.80
N ARG A 212 -5.79 6.15 -9.00
CA ARG A 212 -5.29 7.38 -9.65
C ARG A 212 -6.28 8.52 -9.51
N ARG A 213 -5.86 9.74 -9.86
CA ARG A 213 -6.68 10.96 -9.83
C ARG A 213 -8.06 10.76 -10.47
N SER A 214 -8.15 10.18 -11.65
CA SER A 214 -9.41 10.04 -12.39
C SER A 214 -10.38 8.99 -11.85
N ASP A 215 -9.99 8.19 -10.87
CA ASP A 215 -10.82 7.11 -10.35
C ASP A 215 -11.90 7.65 -9.39
N PRO A 216 -13.08 7.01 -9.32
CA PRO A 216 -14.15 7.43 -8.41
C PRO A 216 -13.76 7.23 -6.95
N ILE A 217 -14.20 8.15 -6.07
CA ILE A 217 -13.84 8.16 -4.64
C ILE A 217 -15.03 8.05 -3.67
N GLU A 218 -16.26 8.09 -4.17
CA GLU A 218 -17.49 8.18 -3.39
C GLU A 218 -17.76 6.92 -2.53
N GLY A 219 -17.16 5.78 -2.90
CA GLY A 219 -17.27 4.52 -2.16
C GLY A 219 -16.38 4.43 -0.91
N TYR A 220 -15.38 5.31 -0.80
CA TYR A 220 -14.42 5.30 0.30
C TYR A 220 -14.89 6.15 1.49
N LYS A 221 -14.39 5.83 2.68
CA LYS A 221 -14.55 6.63 3.90
C LYS A 221 -13.38 7.58 4.09
N VAL A 222 -12.19 7.13 3.73
CA VAL A 222 -10.96 7.91 3.82
C VAL A 222 -10.23 7.86 2.47
N VAL A 223 -9.81 9.02 1.98
CA VAL A 223 -8.92 9.16 0.82
C VAL A 223 -7.65 9.87 1.28
N ILE A 224 -6.50 9.28 1.02
CA ILE A 224 -5.19 9.83 1.37
C ILE A 224 -4.46 10.18 0.09
N VAL A 225 -3.98 11.41 0.00
CA VAL A 225 -3.27 11.96 -1.16
C VAL A 225 -1.87 12.39 -0.70
N PRO A 226 -0.86 11.51 -0.86
CA PRO A 226 0.52 11.82 -0.49
C PRO A 226 1.10 12.81 -1.50
N SER A 227 1.60 13.94 -1.02
CA SER A 227 2.35 14.96 -1.76
C SER A 227 1.86 15.24 -3.19
N PRO A 228 0.59 15.67 -3.39
CA PRO A 228 0.06 15.98 -4.71
C PRO A 228 0.66 17.30 -5.22
N ASN A 229 1.84 17.24 -5.81
CA ASN A 229 2.68 18.40 -6.12
C ASN A 229 2.13 19.27 -7.26
N LEU A 230 1.46 18.67 -8.23
CA LEU A 230 0.91 19.34 -9.39
C LEU A 230 -0.55 19.80 -9.15
N ILE A 231 -0.80 21.09 -9.38
CA ILE A 231 -2.10 21.73 -9.25
C ILE A 231 -3.11 21.13 -10.22
N ASP A 232 -4.30 20.83 -9.70
CA ASP A 232 -5.40 20.28 -10.47
C ASP A 232 -6.74 20.77 -9.90
N GLU A 233 -7.36 21.69 -10.62
CA GLU A 233 -8.59 22.35 -10.21
C GLU A 233 -9.78 21.39 -10.22
N ASP A 234 -9.84 20.49 -11.20
CA ASP A 234 -10.92 19.51 -11.33
C ASP A 234 -10.87 18.54 -10.14
N GLN A 235 -9.67 18.06 -9.77
CA GLN A 235 -9.48 17.23 -8.58
C GLN A 235 -9.84 17.97 -7.30
N THR A 236 -9.49 19.24 -7.19
CA THR A 236 -9.85 20.06 -6.01
C THR A 236 -11.36 20.10 -5.81
N GLN A 237 -12.12 20.29 -6.88
CA GLN A 237 -13.59 20.30 -6.81
C GLN A 237 -14.13 18.93 -6.42
N HIS A 238 -13.57 17.86 -6.96
CA HIS A 238 -13.97 16.49 -6.62
C HIS A 238 -13.73 16.18 -5.15
N TRP A 239 -12.54 16.49 -4.63
CA TRP A 239 -12.23 16.29 -3.21
C TRP A 239 -13.08 17.17 -2.30
N GLN A 240 -13.38 18.40 -2.71
CA GLN A 240 -14.29 19.26 -1.96
C GLN A 240 -15.69 18.65 -1.85
N GLN A 241 -16.22 18.08 -2.93
CA GLN A 241 -17.52 17.40 -2.91
C GLN A 241 -17.48 16.14 -2.03
N PHE A 242 -16.45 15.32 -2.16
CA PHE A 242 -16.25 14.13 -1.33
C PHE A 242 -16.25 14.46 0.16
N VAL A 243 -15.46 15.46 0.57
CA VAL A 243 -15.41 15.89 1.98
C VAL A 243 -16.74 16.49 2.42
N ALA A 244 -17.36 17.35 1.61
CA ALA A 244 -18.66 17.95 1.95
C ALA A 244 -19.75 16.90 2.24
N GLN A 245 -19.70 15.74 1.57
CA GLN A 245 -20.64 14.63 1.72
C GLN A 245 -20.28 13.65 2.86
N GLY A 246 -19.25 13.93 3.67
CA GLY A 246 -18.87 13.10 4.82
C GLY A 246 -17.61 12.28 4.63
N GLY A 247 -16.96 12.38 3.47
CA GLY A 247 -15.65 11.80 3.23
C GLY A 247 -14.58 12.44 4.11
N ARG A 248 -13.51 11.69 4.39
CA ARG A 248 -12.35 12.20 5.11
C ARG A 248 -11.14 12.21 4.19
N LEU A 249 -10.56 13.37 3.99
CA LEU A 249 -9.42 13.57 3.10
C LEU A 249 -8.17 13.83 3.92
N MET A 250 -7.06 13.17 3.61
CA MET A 250 -5.73 13.55 4.06
C MET A 250 -4.91 14.01 2.88
N VAL A 251 -4.30 15.18 2.97
CA VAL A 251 -3.31 15.69 2.03
C VAL A 251 -2.01 15.96 2.80
N THR A 252 -0.87 15.52 2.26
CA THR A 252 0.43 15.77 2.91
C THR A 252 1.17 16.94 2.26
N PHE A 253 2.29 17.30 2.88
CA PHE A 253 3.26 18.29 2.44
C PHE A 253 3.62 18.21 0.96
N ARG A 254 4.11 19.33 0.42
CA ARG A 254 4.36 19.56 -1.02
C ARG A 254 3.10 19.41 -1.86
N ALA A 255 1.96 19.83 -1.33
CA ALA A 255 0.71 19.87 -2.07
C ALA A 255 0.61 21.14 -2.92
N PHE A 256 0.24 20.97 -4.19
CA PHE A 256 -0.18 22.02 -5.12
C PHE A 256 0.83 23.17 -5.18
N VAL A 257 2.07 22.80 -5.51
CA VAL A 257 3.23 23.70 -5.58
C VAL A 257 3.45 24.20 -7.00
N LYS A 258 3.24 23.33 -7.98
CA LYS A 258 3.59 23.59 -9.38
C LYS A 258 2.38 23.37 -10.28
N GLU A 259 2.30 24.13 -11.36
CA GLU A 259 1.37 23.91 -12.47
C GLU A 259 1.69 22.58 -13.17
N GLN A 260 0.76 22.07 -13.99
CA GLN A 260 0.94 20.84 -14.78
C GLN A 260 2.19 20.86 -15.69
N SER A 261 2.65 22.05 -16.09
CA SER A 261 3.90 22.24 -16.83
C SER A 261 5.17 22.27 -15.93
N ASN A 262 5.07 21.84 -14.67
CA ASN A 262 6.12 21.84 -13.66
C ASN A 262 6.70 23.24 -13.35
N ILE A 263 5.92 24.30 -13.59
CA ILE A 263 6.27 25.69 -13.25
C ILE A 263 5.75 25.99 -11.86
N TRP A 264 6.56 26.64 -11.01
CA TRP A 264 6.14 27.05 -9.67
C TRP A 264 4.94 28.01 -9.74
N SER A 265 3.91 27.78 -8.92
CA SER A 265 2.70 28.60 -8.92
C SER A 265 2.97 30.02 -8.41
N ASP A 266 2.31 31.02 -8.99
CA ASP A 266 2.35 32.40 -8.50
C ASP A 266 1.37 32.65 -7.33
N GLN A 267 0.60 31.64 -6.94
CA GLN A 267 -0.33 31.69 -5.82
C GLN A 267 0.32 31.26 -4.49
N PRO A 268 -0.18 31.75 -3.33
CA PRO A 268 0.27 31.24 -2.04
C PRO A 268 -0.08 29.76 -1.87
N LEU A 269 0.86 28.98 -1.31
CA LEU A 269 0.72 27.54 -1.15
C LEU A 269 -0.24 27.15 0.00
N PRO A 270 -0.90 25.97 -0.09
CA PRO A 270 -1.01 25.12 -1.27
C PRO A 270 -1.99 25.74 -2.28
N ALA A 271 -1.53 25.97 -3.51
CA ALA A 271 -2.25 26.78 -4.49
C ALA A 271 -3.56 26.09 -4.93
N GLY A 272 -4.64 26.85 -5.17
CA GLY A 272 -5.93 26.31 -5.61
C GLY A 272 -6.73 25.47 -4.58
N ILE A 273 -6.07 24.80 -3.64
CA ILE A 273 -6.70 23.89 -2.67
C ILE A 273 -6.74 24.44 -1.23
N ASP A 274 -6.12 25.59 -0.97
CA ASP A 274 -6.02 26.21 0.36
C ASP A 274 -7.37 26.41 1.08
N ARG A 275 -8.45 26.66 0.33
CA ARG A 275 -9.80 26.82 0.90
C ARG A 275 -10.37 25.51 1.42
N LEU A 276 -10.13 24.40 0.72
CA LEU A 276 -10.57 23.07 1.15
C LEU A 276 -9.77 22.65 2.39
N LEU A 277 -8.47 22.91 2.42
CA LEU A 277 -7.60 22.52 3.53
C LEU A 277 -7.65 23.51 4.70
N GLY A 278 -8.10 24.75 4.47
CA GLY A 278 -8.20 25.81 5.48
C GLY A 278 -6.85 26.27 6.02
N VAL A 279 -5.78 26.20 5.22
CA VAL A 279 -4.39 26.44 5.65
C VAL A 279 -3.56 27.11 4.55
N ARG A 280 -2.54 27.87 4.96
CA ARG A 280 -1.45 28.35 4.10
C ARG A 280 -0.13 27.77 4.58
N VAL A 281 0.77 27.48 3.64
CA VAL A 281 2.17 27.17 3.93
C VAL A 281 2.96 28.47 3.91
N GLU A 282 3.55 28.84 5.05
CA GLU A 282 4.36 30.07 5.16
C GLU A 282 5.82 29.82 4.79
N ASP A 283 6.34 28.64 5.12
CA ASP A 283 7.72 28.24 4.84
C ASP A 283 7.82 26.71 4.75
N TYR A 284 8.90 26.21 4.16
CA TYR A 284 9.20 24.78 4.04
C TYR A 284 10.68 24.50 4.27
N LEU A 285 10.97 23.39 4.92
CA LEU A 285 12.26 23.08 5.49
C LEU A 285 12.72 21.68 5.06
N GLY A 286 13.86 21.61 4.37
CA GLY A 286 14.61 20.38 4.19
C GLY A 286 15.45 20.09 5.43
N LEU A 287 15.28 18.91 6.03
CA LEU A 287 15.95 18.55 7.28
C LEU A 287 17.08 17.54 7.00
N PRO A 288 18.34 17.86 7.34
CA PRO A 288 19.45 16.92 7.19
C PRO A 288 19.31 15.72 8.16
N PRO A 289 20.02 14.61 7.91
CA PRO A 289 19.86 13.36 8.68
C PRO A 289 20.05 13.47 10.20
N ASP A 290 20.87 14.43 10.65
CA ASP A 290 21.15 14.72 12.06
C ASP A 290 20.09 15.62 12.73
N MET A 291 19.19 16.21 11.94
CA MET A 291 18.04 16.97 12.45
C MET A 291 16.77 16.11 12.45
N ARG A 292 16.47 15.55 13.62
CA ARG A 292 15.19 14.90 13.91
C ARG A 292 14.41 15.71 14.90
N GLY A 293 13.16 16.00 14.55
CA GLY A 293 12.25 16.78 15.37
C GLY A 293 11.17 15.92 16.02
N ALA A 294 10.37 16.52 16.89
CA ALA A 294 9.11 15.95 17.33
C ALA A 294 7.99 16.98 17.23
N ALA A 295 6.79 16.55 16.83
CA ALA A 295 5.56 17.32 16.95
C ALA A 295 4.70 16.76 18.09
N ARG A 296 3.90 17.60 18.72
CA ARG A 296 3.03 17.22 19.84
C ARG A 296 1.59 17.60 19.56
N ASN A 297 0.66 16.88 20.18
CA ASN A 297 -0.75 17.29 20.18
C ASN A 297 -0.98 18.52 21.06
N ALA A 298 -2.16 19.12 20.97
CA ALA A 298 -2.50 20.36 21.70
C ALA A 298 -2.35 20.23 23.23
N SER A 299 -2.59 19.04 23.80
CA SER A 299 -2.40 18.80 25.23
C SER A 299 -0.93 18.59 25.63
N GLY A 300 -0.03 18.39 24.66
CA GLY A 300 1.38 18.04 24.89
C GLY A 300 1.62 16.63 25.42
N GLY A 301 0.57 15.82 25.58
CA GLY A 301 0.65 14.47 26.14
C GLY A 301 1.17 13.42 25.17
N LEU A 302 1.14 13.71 23.86
CA LEU A 302 1.67 12.84 22.81
C LEU A 302 2.75 13.56 22.02
N SER A 303 3.79 12.83 21.62
CA SER A 303 4.94 13.34 20.88
C SER A 303 5.29 12.38 19.73
N PHE A 304 5.40 12.90 18.53
CA PHE A 304 5.55 12.16 17.27
C PHE A 304 6.83 12.60 16.54
N PRO A 305 7.81 11.70 16.33
CA PRO A 305 9.02 12.03 15.60
C PRO A 305 8.77 12.37 14.13
N TYR A 306 9.49 13.35 13.61
CA TYR A 306 9.53 13.68 12.18
C TYR A 306 10.96 13.95 11.70
N TRP A 307 11.16 13.82 10.40
CA TRP A 307 12.47 13.88 9.74
C TRP A 307 12.32 14.32 8.29
N ARG A 308 13.43 14.67 7.62
CA ARG A 308 13.53 14.99 6.18
C ARG A 308 12.79 16.24 5.68
N TRP A 309 11.53 16.44 6.06
CA TRP A 309 10.68 17.53 5.57
C TRP A 309 9.75 18.08 6.65
N ALA A 310 9.60 19.40 6.67
CA ALA A 310 8.61 20.12 7.47
C ALA A 310 8.11 21.38 6.75
N GLU A 311 6.87 21.77 7.01
CA GLU A 311 6.23 23.00 6.53
C GLU A 311 5.70 23.78 7.71
N LEU A 312 5.90 25.09 7.71
CA LEU A 312 5.35 25.98 8.72
C LEU A 312 3.95 26.41 8.29
N LEU A 313 2.94 25.91 9.00
CA LEU A 313 1.55 26.10 8.61
C LEU A 313 0.93 27.29 9.33
N ARG A 314 0.19 28.12 8.57
CA ARG A 314 -0.72 29.13 9.10
C ARG A 314 -2.16 28.77 8.75
N PRO A 315 -2.96 28.30 9.71
CA PRO A 315 -4.38 28.06 9.50
C PRO A 315 -5.12 29.35 9.13
N THR A 316 -6.10 29.23 8.25
CA THR A 316 -7.06 30.30 7.91
C THR A 316 -8.41 29.98 8.52
N THR A 317 -8.97 28.81 8.18
CA THR A 317 -10.24 28.29 8.73
C THR A 317 -10.08 26.92 9.38
N ALA A 318 -8.97 26.23 9.13
CA ALA A 318 -8.63 24.98 9.79
C ALA A 318 -8.25 25.21 11.26
N GLN A 319 -8.36 24.15 12.05
CA GLN A 319 -7.88 24.13 13.43
C GLN A 319 -6.53 23.39 13.48
N PRO A 320 -5.57 23.88 14.28
CA PRO A 320 -4.33 23.15 14.52
C PRO A 320 -4.58 21.78 15.17
N LEU A 321 -3.88 20.76 14.69
CA LEU A 321 -3.87 19.41 15.26
C LEU A 321 -2.56 19.10 15.99
N LEU A 322 -1.44 19.41 15.34
CA LEU A 322 -0.09 19.11 15.83
C LEU A 322 0.78 20.36 15.76
N PHE A 323 1.68 20.48 16.73
CA PHE A 323 2.60 21.60 16.89
C PHE A 323 4.04 21.10 16.98
N TYR A 324 4.98 21.76 16.32
CA TYR A 324 6.40 21.44 16.45
C TYR A 324 6.89 21.69 17.89
N ASN A 325 7.71 20.79 18.42
CA ASN A 325 8.17 20.83 19.81
C ASN A 325 9.65 21.23 19.96
N GLN A 326 10.36 21.45 18.85
CA GLN A 326 11.81 21.62 18.81
C GLN A 326 12.21 22.64 17.74
N PHE A 327 13.49 23.03 17.77
CA PHE A 327 14.14 24.01 16.89
C PHE A 327 13.55 25.43 17.00
N PHE A 328 14.00 26.34 16.14
CA PHE A 328 13.58 27.74 16.18
C PHE A 328 12.13 27.95 15.72
N TRP A 329 11.50 26.93 15.13
CA TRP A 329 10.08 26.90 14.75
C TRP A 329 9.22 26.12 15.77
N ARG A 330 9.70 25.96 17.01
CA ARG A 330 8.89 25.45 18.10
C ARG A 330 7.56 26.22 18.19
N ASP A 331 6.49 25.50 18.50
CA ASP A 331 5.11 25.98 18.64
C ASP A 331 4.45 26.41 17.32
N GLN A 332 5.17 26.36 16.18
CA GLN A 332 4.56 26.42 14.85
C GLN A 332 3.74 25.16 14.57
N ILE A 333 2.81 25.25 13.62
CA ILE A 333 1.81 24.21 13.37
C ILE A 333 2.34 23.23 12.32
N ALA A 334 2.24 21.94 12.63
CA ALA A 334 2.73 20.82 11.81
C ALA A 334 1.61 20.11 11.05
N ALA A 335 0.39 20.13 11.58
CA ALA A 335 -0.78 19.55 10.93
C ALA A 335 -2.06 20.28 11.34
N THR A 336 -3.08 20.22 10.49
CA THR A 336 -4.38 20.87 10.72
C THR A 336 -5.54 19.95 10.32
N HIS A 337 -6.73 20.19 10.87
CA HIS A 337 -7.98 19.67 10.32
C HIS A 337 -8.94 20.79 9.96
N HIS A 338 -9.75 20.59 8.94
CA HIS A 338 -10.77 21.51 8.50
C HIS A 338 -12.08 20.76 8.28
N LYS A 339 -13.10 21.12 9.06
CA LYS A 339 -14.45 20.55 8.90
C LYS A 339 -15.12 21.21 7.70
N VAL A 340 -15.46 20.42 6.69
CA VAL A 340 -16.12 20.88 5.46
C VAL A 340 -17.37 20.05 5.24
N GLY A 341 -18.54 20.69 5.29
CA GLY A 341 -19.82 19.99 5.26
C GLY A 341 -19.92 18.95 6.38
N GLN A 342 -20.13 17.68 5.99
CA GLN A 342 -20.23 16.56 6.92
C GLN A 342 -18.90 15.83 7.18
N GLY A 343 -17.85 16.15 6.42
CA GLY A 343 -16.55 15.48 6.49
C GLY A 343 -15.44 16.34 7.08
N VAL A 344 -14.21 15.88 6.88
CA VAL A 344 -13.00 16.55 7.34
C VAL A 344 -11.88 16.45 6.30
N ALA A 345 -11.15 17.55 6.12
CA ALA A 345 -9.88 17.58 5.41
C ALA A 345 -8.74 17.75 6.42
N VAL A 346 -7.71 16.91 6.35
CA VAL A 346 -6.53 16.94 7.21
C VAL A 346 -5.31 17.28 6.36
N TYR A 347 -4.56 18.30 6.75
CA TYR A 347 -3.30 18.65 6.11
C TYR A 347 -2.12 18.31 7.01
N VAL A 348 -1.16 17.52 6.51
CA VAL A 348 0.04 17.07 7.24
C VAL A 348 1.29 17.68 6.63
N GLY A 349 1.87 18.68 7.30
CA GLY A 349 2.98 19.48 6.80
C GLY A 349 4.38 18.88 7.00
N CYS A 350 4.53 17.72 7.64
CA CYS A 350 5.84 17.08 7.83
C CYS A 350 5.82 15.59 7.59
N TRP A 351 7.01 15.06 7.33
CA TRP A 351 7.22 13.62 7.17
C TRP A 351 7.47 13.00 8.55
N PHE A 352 6.42 12.46 9.15
CA PHE A 352 6.52 11.72 10.40
C PHE A 352 7.19 10.35 10.19
N GLU A 353 7.80 9.80 11.24
CA GLU A 353 8.35 8.44 11.19
C GLU A 353 7.25 7.39 10.95
N HIS A 354 6.09 7.60 11.58
CA HIS A 354 4.81 6.98 11.24
C HIS A 354 3.91 8.06 10.66
N MET A 355 3.52 7.93 9.38
CA MET A 355 2.78 8.96 8.65
C MET A 355 1.35 9.16 9.14
N LEU A 356 0.79 8.19 9.86
CA LEU A 356 -0.51 8.27 10.52
C LEU A 356 -0.35 8.21 12.05
N PRO A 357 0.29 9.21 12.68
CA PRO A 357 0.40 9.24 14.14
C PRO A 357 -1.01 9.33 14.75
N GLN A 358 -1.15 8.88 16.00
CA GLN A 358 -2.45 8.72 16.69
C GLN A 358 -3.41 9.91 16.50
N THR A 359 -2.93 11.15 16.60
CA THR A 359 -3.79 12.34 16.43
C THR A 359 -4.33 12.50 15.00
N ILE A 360 -3.55 12.16 13.97
CA ILE A 360 -4.00 12.14 12.57
C ILE A 360 -4.95 10.96 12.34
N TRP A 361 -4.62 9.81 12.92
CA TRP A 361 -5.43 8.61 12.88
C TRP A 361 -6.86 8.83 13.41
N GLU A 362 -6.98 9.45 14.59
CA GLU A 362 -8.25 9.83 15.21
C GLU A 362 -9.02 10.86 14.37
N ALA A 363 -8.32 11.86 13.83
CA ALA A 363 -8.92 12.87 12.95
C ALA A 363 -9.50 12.26 11.67
N LEU A 364 -8.86 11.21 11.13
CA LEU A 364 -9.36 10.42 10.01
C LEU A 364 -10.34 9.32 10.41
N GLY A 365 -10.57 9.10 11.71
CA GLY A 365 -11.56 8.13 12.20
C GLY A 365 -11.22 6.70 11.83
N LEU A 366 -9.93 6.40 11.66
CA LEU A 366 -9.45 5.10 11.23
C LEU A 366 -9.72 3.99 12.26
N ASP A 367 -9.92 4.34 13.53
CA ASP A 367 -10.34 3.39 14.59
C ASP A 367 -11.62 2.62 14.24
N GLN A 368 -12.51 3.21 13.44
CA GLN A 368 -13.76 2.57 13.02
C GLN A 368 -13.57 1.56 11.88
N LEU A 369 -12.41 1.60 11.21
CA LEU A 369 -12.07 0.77 10.07
C LEU A 369 -11.00 -0.27 10.42
N ALA A 370 -10.21 0.00 11.46
CA ALA A 370 -9.17 -0.87 11.97
C ALA A 370 -9.71 -2.12 12.66
N LEU A 371 -8.82 -3.09 12.85
CA LEU A 371 -9.13 -4.22 13.71
C LEU A 371 -9.40 -3.75 15.16
N PRO A 372 -10.40 -4.33 15.85
CA PRO A 372 -10.71 -4.00 17.24
C PRO A 372 -9.74 -4.66 18.24
N PHE A 373 -8.57 -5.08 17.78
CA PHE A 373 -7.49 -5.69 18.56
C PHE A 373 -6.15 -5.39 17.89
N THR A 374 -5.06 -5.52 18.65
CA THR A 374 -3.71 -5.23 18.17
C THR A 374 -3.07 -6.47 17.54
N LEU A 375 -2.43 -6.29 16.39
CA LEU A 375 -1.60 -7.32 15.77
C LEU A 375 -0.15 -7.24 16.28
N PRO A 376 0.53 -8.37 16.50
CA PRO A 376 1.98 -8.37 16.67
C PRO A 376 2.68 -7.83 15.41
N ASN A 377 3.86 -7.22 15.58
CA ASN A 377 4.67 -6.75 14.45
C ASN A 377 4.87 -7.85 13.39
N ASP A 378 4.78 -7.46 12.12
CA ASP A 378 4.89 -8.33 10.94
C ASP A 378 3.90 -9.52 10.93
N VAL A 379 2.80 -9.42 11.67
CA VAL A 379 1.61 -10.24 11.44
C VAL A 379 0.63 -9.40 10.63
N GLU A 380 0.26 -9.92 9.48
CA GLU A 380 -0.70 -9.31 8.57
C GLU A 380 -2.09 -9.86 8.81
N ALA A 381 -3.10 -9.01 8.65
CA ALA A 381 -4.49 -9.42 8.60
C ALA A 381 -5.18 -8.77 7.41
N ILE A 382 -5.93 -9.59 6.66
CA ILE A 382 -6.68 -9.16 5.48
C ILE A 382 -8.14 -9.53 5.70
N ALA A 383 -9.02 -8.54 5.61
CA ALA A 383 -10.46 -8.77 5.72
C ALA A 383 -10.98 -9.47 4.45
N ILE A 384 -11.71 -10.56 4.65
CA ILE A 384 -12.16 -11.47 3.59
C ILE A 384 -13.62 -11.88 3.77
N ASP A 385 -14.28 -12.18 2.65
CA ASP A 385 -15.59 -12.81 2.57
C ASP A 385 -15.44 -14.26 2.12
N PHE A 386 -16.34 -15.12 2.59
CA PHE A 386 -16.42 -16.51 2.14
C PHE A 386 -17.51 -16.66 1.09
N ALA A 387 -17.24 -17.46 0.05
CA ALA A 387 -18.22 -17.74 -1.01
C ALA A 387 -19.45 -18.52 -0.51
N ASP A 388 -19.34 -19.24 0.61
CA ASP A 388 -20.46 -19.89 1.29
C ASP A 388 -21.22 -18.97 2.27
N GLY A 389 -20.83 -17.69 2.32
CA GLY A 389 -21.40 -16.66 3.18
C GLY A 389 -20.64 -16.48 4.49
N GLY A 390 -20.66 -15.25 4.99
CA GLY A 390 -19.95 -14.82 6.20
C GLY A 390 -18.62 -14.14 5.89
N GLU A 391 -18.07 -13.53 6.93
CA GLU A 391 -16.88 -12.67 6.87
C GLU A 391 -15.79 -13.21 7.79
N GLY A 392 -14.55 -12.79 7.56
CA GLY A 392 -13.41 -13.32 8.28
C GLY A 392 -12.11 -12.55 8.08
N LEU A 393 -11.03 -13.20 8.51
CA LEU A 393 -9.66 -12.70 8.35
C LEU A 393 -8.76 -13.80 7.77
N LEU A 394 -7.93 -13.44 6.80
CA LEU A 394 -6.71 -14.16 6.48
C LEU A 394 -5.58 -13.55 7.31
N LEU A 395 -4.96 -14.35 8.18
CA LEU A 395 -3.81 -13.93 8.98
C LEU A 395 -2.52 -14.56 8.47
N LEU A 396 -1.45 -13.77 8.33
CA LEU A 396 -0.15 -14.22 7.85
C LEU A 396 0.94 -13.81 8.84
N ASN A 397 1.66 -14.78 9.39
CA ASN A 397 2.79 -14.50 10.28
C ASN A 397 4.09 -14.45 9.48
N HIS A 398 4.59 -13.25 9.15
CA HIS A 398 5.84 -13.10 8.39
C HIS A 398 7.10 -13.35 9.23
N ASN A 399 6.95 -13.55 10.54
CA ASN A 399 8.07 -13.72 11.46
C ASN A 399 8.70 -15.12 11.37
N ALA A 400 9.96 -15.20 11.80
CA ALA A 400 10.67 -16.47 12.02
C ALA A 400 10.30 -17.17 13.35
N GLU A 401 9.41 -16.55 14.14
CA GLU A 401 9.00 -17.00 15.47
C GLU A 401 7.47 -17.15 15.53
N PRO A 402 6.95 -18.01 16.43
CA PRO A 402 5.52 -18.07 16.69
C PRO A 402 5.00 -16.73 17.19
N LYS A 403 3.80 -16.34 16.75
CA LYS A 403 3.11 -15.13 17.22
C LYS A 403 1.72 -15.47 17.73
N SER A 404 1.38 -14.91 18.88
CA SER A 404 0.08 -15.12 19.54
C SER A 404 -0.79 -13.88 19.41
N ILE A 405 -2.07 -14.08 19.15
CA ILE A 405 -3.05 -13.03 18.83
C ILE A 405 -4.28 -13.25 19.70
N HIS A 406 -4.69 -12.19 20.39
CA HIS A 406 -5.95 -12.14 21.13
C HIS A 406 -7.00 -11.46 20.27
N LEU A 407 -8.05 -12.20 19.94
CA LEU A 407 -9.15 -11.75 19.10
C LEU A 407 -10.26 -11.16 19.99
N HIS A 408 -10.98 -10.17 19.48
CA HIS A 408 -12.06 -9.51 20.22
C HIS A 408 -13.31 -10.37 20.39
N ARG A 409 -13.47 -11.41 19.58
CA ARG A 409 -14.59 -12.36 19.61
C ARG A 409 -14.14 -13.77 19.21
N PRO A 410 -14.91 -14.81 19.57
CA PRO A 410 -14.63 -16.17 19.13
C PRO A 410 -14.62 -16.26 17.59
N VAL A 411 -13.69 -17.04 17.04
CA VAL A 411 -13.61 -17.35 15.62
C VAL A 411 -13.45 -18.83 15.39
N LEU A 412 -13.87 -19.31 14.23
CA LEU A 412 -13.55 -20.64 13.72
C LEU A 412 -12.29 -20.56 12.86
N SER A 413 -11.25 -21.32 13.21
CA SER A 413 -10.06 -21.44 12.36
C SER A 413 -10.19 -22.63 11.41
N LEU A 414 -10.30 -22.34 10.12
CA LEU A 414 -10.53 -23.35 9.10
C LEU A 414 -9.27 -24.13 8.73
N LEU A 415 -8.09 -23.53 8.89
CA LEU A 415 -6.81 -24.18 8.60
C LEU A 415 -6.18 -24.87 9.82
N LEU A 416 -6.35 -24.29 11.01
CA LEU A 416 -5.75 -24.84 12.23
C LEU A 416 -6.64 -25.91 12.90
N ASN A 417 -7.88 -26.10 12.42
CA ASN A 417 -8.87 -27.04 12.94
C ASN A 417 -9.02 -26.96 14.48
N LEU A 418 -9.10 -25.73 14.98
CA LEU A 418 -9.28 -25.44 16.40
C LEU A 418 -10.78 -25.26 16.71
N PRO A 419 -11.23 -25.63 17.93
CA PRO A 419 -12.56 -25.22 18.39
C PRO A 419 -12.67 -23.70 18.42
N PRO A 420 -13.89 -23.13 18.37
CA PRO A 420 -14.08 -21.68 18.46
C PRO A 420 -13.31 -21.07 19.63
N THR A 421 -12.47 -20.09 19.34
CA THR A 421 -11.50 -19.53 20.28
C THR A 421 -11.32 -18.03 20.08
N THR A 422 -10.94 -17.31 21.13
CA THR A 422 -10.51 -15.90 21.09
C THR A 422 -8.98 -15.77 21.08
N PHE A 423 -8.27 -16.88 21.02
CA PHE A 423 -6.81 -16.91 21.07
C PHE A 423 -6.25 -17.84 20.01
N ILE A 424 -5.27 -17.35 19.25
CA ILE A 424 -4.56 -18.12 18.23
C ILE A 424 -3.06 -17.92 18.35
N THR A 425 -2.30 -18.97 18.05
CA THR A 425 -0.86 -18.91 17.84
C THR A 425 -0.54 -19.35 16.43
N LEU A 426 0.02 -18.43 15.63
CA LEU A 426 0.54 -18.74 14.31
C LEU A 426 2.00 -19.19 14.43
N GLN A 427 2.32 -20.33 13.82
CA GLN A 427 3.70 -20.79 13.72
C GLN A 427 4.53 -19.86 12.80
N PRO A 428 5.87 -19.93 12.83
CA PRO A 428 6.71 -19.16 11.93
C PRO A 428 6.30 -19.33 10.47
N ARG A 429 6.05 -18.24 9.76
CA ARG A 429 5.73 -18.25 8.31
C ARG A 429 4.48 -19.06 7.98
N ASP A 430 3.52 -19.08 8.89
CA ASP A 430 2.26 -19.80 8.74
C ASP A 430 1.08 -18.84 8.50
N ALA A 431 -0.02 -19.41 8.01
CA ALA A 431 -1.25 -18.71 7.69
C ALA A 431 -2.45 -19.31 8.43
N ALA A 432 -3.44 -18.48 8.77
CA ALA A 432 -4.73 -18.95 9.26
C ALA A 432 -5.88 -18.24 8.53
N VAL A 433 -6.94 -19.00 8.26
CA VAL A 433 -8.19 -18.47 7.73
C VAL A 433 -9.23 -18.56 8.85
N LEU A 434 -9.69 -17.40 9.30
CA LEU A 434 -10.60 -17.25 10.43
C LEU A 434 -11.96 -16.82 9.93
N LYS A 435 -13.01 -17.57 10.28
CA LYS A 435 -14.40 -17.21 10.02
C LYS A 435 -15.03 -16.69 11.31
N TYR A 436 -15.67 -15.51 11.26
CA TYR A 436 -16.43 -15.01 12.41
C TYR A 436 -17.65 -15.90 12.63
N SER A 437 -17.93 -16.22 13.90
CA SER A 437 -19.08 -17.03 14.33
C SER A 437 -20.39 -16.27 14.26
#